data_AF-A0A512C8T9-F1
#
_entry.id   AF-A0A512C8T9-F1
#
_cell.length_a   1.000
_cell.length_b   1.000
_cell.length_c   1.000
_cell.angle_alpha   90.00
_cell.angle_beta   90.00
_cell.angle_gamma   90.00
#
_symmetry.space_group_name_H-M   'P 1'
#
loop_
_entity.id
_entity.type
_entity.pdbx_description
1 polymer ?
#
loop_
_entity_poly.entity_id
_entity_poly.type
_entity_poly.pdbx_seq_one_letter_code
_entity_poly.pdbx_strand_id
1 'polypeptide(L)'
;MDNNDLPPNDKKWNLYSSKKIFLPTILILLYLTILFVPISLEQESHLLVFFGRFHPLVLHFPIVLILITTGFILMGFFNPNFNKPIIIRSLLWASVFFSFITIVAGFLLFIAEAYSGDMVNNHLDGALITGISISVCLIIYESNLHQKLKGGFVFYLFLGLANLSLAYTSHLGGSLTHGEDFLTAPLEALLPAKKIDKSPEQMLIYADMVATILDTKCVSCHNENKTKGDLLLNSYMALLEAGKSEKHAVVPEDTSKSELIVRVLLPEDHDDRMPPEGKPGLTSNEITLLSYWITNGASDTLKYGDIENQEILAEIEGLMPEIQHAQYKILEEKEAFNAALQELQEIGKQVGVEISADELTNNKYFGMKMKFPPAPVGNEEIKAFSVYFPYFSRLSLASSGIDDDALFLLAKMPQLRRLILQKTNINGEGLPYLKDLPHLEELNLSFTPLDDGNLLYLLDFKNLQKVYLFGTPVKPEVIAALQKHKPDMEIILEEGPFY
;
A
#
# COMPACT_ATOMS: atom_id res chain seq x y z
N MET A 1 -20.21 -22.38 -43.25
CA MET A 1 -21.12 -21.43 -43.92
C MET A 1 -20.57 -20.03 -43.66
N ASP A 2 -19.48 -19.72 -44.35
CA ASP A 2 -18.93 -18.37 -44.49
C ASP A 2 -19.63 -17.76 -45.71
N ASN A 3 -20.28 -16.61 -45.52
CA ASN A 3 -20.59 -15.61 -46.56
C ASN A 3 -21.15 -14.38 -45.84
N ASN A 4 -20.26 -13.53 -45.33
CA ASN A 4 -20.59 -12.18 -44.86
C ASN A 4 -20.11 -11.15 -45.89
N ASP A 5 -20.65 -11.25 -47.10
CA ASP A 5 -20.76 -10.06 -47.94
C ASP A 5 -21.81 -9.15 -47.30
N LEU A 6 -21.38 -7.97 -46.88
CA LEU A 6 -22.28 -6.92 -46.41
C LEU A 6 -23.28 -6.58 -47.55
N PRO A 7 -24.59 -6.49 -47.27
CA PRO A 7 -25.57 -6.17 -48.30
C PRO A 7 -25.38 -4.75 -48.82
N PRO A 8 -25.52 -4.50 -50.14
CA PRO A 8 -25.30 -3.18 -50.71
C PRO A 8 -26.48 -2.21 -50.48
N ASN A 9 -26.11 -1.00 -50.07
CA ASN A 9 -26.72 0.33 -50.24
C ASN A 9 -28.10 0.71 -49.64
N ASP A 10 -28.04 1.66 -48.70
CA ASP A 10 -28.38 3.10 -48.91
C ASP A 10 -29.54 3.78 -48.18
N LYS A 11 -30.41 3.13 -47.41
CA LYS A 11 -31.49 3.91 -46.73
C LYS A 11 -31.78 3.64 -45.25
N LYS A 12 -31.08 2.72 -44.59
CA LYS A 12 -31.29 2.46 -43.15
C LYS A 12 -30.17 2.94 -42.21
N TRP A 13 -29.05 3.41 -42.74
CA TRP A 13 -27.87 3.76 -41.93
C TRP A 13 -27.83 5.22 -41.45
N ASN A 14 -28.60 6.14 -42.04
CA ASN A 14 -28.53 7.56 -41.69
C ASN A 14 -29.32 7.98 -40.43
N LEU A 15 -30.20 7.14 -39.89
CA LEU A 15 -30.93 7.44 -38.62
C LEU A 15 -30.27 6.83 -37.37
N TYR A 16 -29.22 6.02 -37.53
CA TYR A 16 -28.60 5.25 -36.44
C TYR A 16 -27.09 5.53 -36.24
N SER A 17 -26.47 6.42 -37.02
CA SER A 17 -25.01 6.65 -36.95
C SER A 17 -24.57 7.64 -35.87
N SER A 18 -25.32 8.70 -35.59
CA SER A 18 -24.94 9.71 -34.58
C SER A 18 -25.13 9.26 -33.13
N LYS A 19 -26.06 8.33 -32.87
CA LYS A 19 -26.37 7.84 -31.51
C LYS A 19 -25.35 6.83 -30.97
N LYS A 20 -24.51 6.21 -31.82
CA LYS A 20 -23.60 5.11 -31.41
C LYS A 20 -22.24 5.56 -30.87
N ILE A 21 -21.75 6.72 -31.30
CA ILE A 21 -20.53 7.35 -30.72
C ILE A 21 -20.87 8.07 -29.41
N PHE A 22 -22.13 8.49 -29.24
CA PHE A 22 -22.60 9.22 -28.07
C PHE A 22 -22.42 8.43 -26.77
N LEU A 23 -22.73 7.13 -26.75
CA LEU A 23 -22.65 6.30 -25.55
C LEU A 23 -21.21 6.09 -25.02
N PRO A 24 -20.20 5.70 -25.81
CA PRO A 24 -18.82 5.61 -25.32
C PRO A 24 -18.24 6.98 -24.97
N THR A 25 -18.68 8.06 -25.63
CA THR A 25 -18.28 9.43 -25.24
C THR A 25 -18.84 9.81 -23.87
N ILE A 26 -20.09 9.42 -23.56
CA ILE A 26 -20.67 9.58 -22.22
C ILE A 26 -19.90 8.75 -21.19
N LEU A 27 -19.53 7.51 -21.52
CA LEU A 27 -18.76 6.67 -20.59
C LEU A 27 -17.38 7.27 -20.29
N ILE A 28 -16.71 7.87 -21.27
CA ILE A 28 -15.48 8.66 -21.03
C ILE A 28 -15.75 9.82 -20.06
N LEU A 29 -16.82 10.59 -20.28
CA LEU A 29 -17.18 11.68 -19.36
C LEU A 29 -17.50 11.15 -17.95
N LEU A 30 -18.15 9.98 -17.84
CA LEU A 30 -18.42 9.35 -16.55
C LEU A 30 -17.15 8.85 -15.86
N TYR A 31 -16.19 8.27 -16.59
CA TYR A 31 -14.86 7.97 -16.02
C TYR A 31 -14.19 9.24 -15.48
N LEU A 32 -14.27 10.34 -16.24
CA LEU A 32 -13.72 11.63 -15.81
C LEU A 32 -14.47 12.18 -14.59
N THR A 33 -15.77 11.93 -14.43
CA THR A 33 -16.48 12.36 -13.20
C THR A 33 -15.96 11.67 -11.95
N ILE A 34 -15.50 10.41 -12.03
CA ILE A 34 -14.93 9.67 -10.89
C ILE A 34 -13.68 10.38 -10.34
N LEU A 35 -12.88 11.02 -11.20
CA LEU A 35 -11.71 11.81 -10.80
C LEU A 35 -12.07 13.06 -9.97
N PHE A 36 -13.32 13.53 -10.04
CA PHE A 36 -13.77 14.74 -9.36
C PHE A 36 -14.76 14.45 -8.22
N VAL A 37 -15.02 13.18 -7.90
CA VAL A 37 -15.84 12.84 -6.73
C VAL A 37 -15.02 13.12 -5.47
N PRO A 38 -15.44 14.04 -4.59
CA PRO A 38 -14.75 14.28 -3.33
C PRO A 38 -14.82 13.00 -2.47
N ILE A 39 -13.66 12.43 -2.16
CA ILE A 39 -13.54 11.24 -1.31
C ILE A 39 -13.74 11.70 0.15
N SER A 40 -14.99 11.66 0.63
CA SER A 40 -15.28 11.80 2.05
C SER A 40 -15.29 10.41 2.70
N LEU A 41 -14.34 10.14 3.60
CA LEU A 41 -14.06 8.83 4.20
C LEU A 41 -15.01 8.45 5.37
N GLU A 42 -16.17 9.09 5.51
CA GLU A 42 -16.95 9.04 6.75
C GLU A 42 -18.27 8.23 6.72
N GLN A 43 -18.47 7.29 5.78
CA GLN A 43 -19.69 6.47 5.82
C GLN A 43 -19.49 4.99 5.51
N GLU A 44 -19.65 4.16 6.55
CA GLU A 44 -19.92 2.73 6.45
C GLU A 44 -21.33 2.49 5.87
N SER A 45 -21.50 2.69 4.57
CA SER A 45 -22.74 2.31 3.89
C SER A 45 -22.67 0.83 3.50
N HIS A 46 -23.50 0.00 4.15
CA HIS A 46 -23.63 -1.42 3.80
C HIS A 46 -23.96 -1.65 2.31
N LEU A 47 -24.65 -0.69 1.66
CA LEU A 47 -24.93 -0.75 0.22
C LEU A 47 -23.67 -0.51 -0.63
N LEU A 48 -22.81 0.44 -0.24
CA LEU A 48 -21.56 0.69 -0.97
C LEU A 48 -20.63 -0.52 -0.86
N VAL A 49 -20.52 -1.12 0.34
CA VAL A 49 -19.77 -2.37 0.56
C VAL A 49 -20.33 -3.50 -0.31
N PHE A 50 -21.66 -3.68 -0.30
CA PHE A 50 -22.31 -4.74 -1.08
C PHE A 50 -22.00 -4.63 -2.57
N PHE A 51 -22.16 -3.44 -3.17
CA PHE A 51 -21.87 -3.24 -4.59
C PHE A 51 -20.36 -3.23 -4.88
N GLY A 52 -19.53 -2.77 -3.94
CA GLY A 52 -18.07 -2.80 -4.06
C GLY A 52 -17.52 -4.21 -4.15
N ARG A 53 -18.08 -5.16 -3.38
CA ARG A 53 -17.69 -6.59 -3.41
C ARG A 53 -17.92 -7.28 -4.75
N PHE A 54 -18.65 -6.67 -5.69
CA PHE A 54 -18.73 -7.16 -7.07
C PHE A 54 -17.47 -6.88 -7.88
N HIS A 55 -16.54 -6.04 -7.42
CA HIS A 55 -15.32 -5.73 -8.18
C HIS A 55 -14.50 -6.98 -8.52
N PRO A 56 -14.12 -7.87 -7.56
CA PRO A 56 -13.46 -9.14 -7.87
C PRO A 56 -14.27 -10.06 -8.79
N LEU A 57 -15.61 -10.05 -8.67
CA LEU A 57 -16.48 -10.85 -9.51
C LEU A 57 -16.46 -10.37 -10.97
N VAL A 58 -16.46 -9.05 -11.18
CA VAL A 58 -16.60 -8.45 -12.51
C VAL A 58 -15.25 -8.18 -13.19
N LEU A 59 -14.13 -8.06 -12.45
CA LEU A 59 -12.82 -7.72 -13.04
C LEU A 59 -12.30 -8.72 -14.08
N HIS A 60 -12.74 -9.97 -14.04
CA HIS A 60 -12.31 -11.00 -14.99
C HIS A 60 -12.84 -10.73 -16.40
N PHE A 61 -13.99 -10.06 -16.53
CA PHE A 61 -14.59 -9.75 -17.83
C PHE A 61 -13.75 -8.78 -18.67
N PRO A 62 -13.44 -7.55 -18.23
CA PRO A 62 -12.65 -6.62 -19.06
C PRO A 62 -11.27 -7.18 -19.39
N ILE A 63 -10.64 -7.92 -18.46
CA ILE A 63 -9.35 -8.58 -18.66
C ILE A 63 -9.41 -9.57 -19.83
N VAL A 64 -10.31 -10.55 -19.74
CA VAL A 64 -10.41 -11.60 -20.76
C VAL A 64 -10.88 -11.02 -22.10
N LEU A 65 -11.83 -10.09 -22.10
CA LEU A 65 -12.40 -9.53 -23.33
C LEU A 65 -11.37 -8.71 -24.13
N ILE A 66 -10.52 -7.91 -23.47
CA ILE A 66 -9.50 -7.14 -24.19
C ILE A 66 -8.33 -8.02 -24.67
N LEU A 67 -7.96 -9.06 -23.91
CA LEU A 67 -6.95 -10.04 -24.32
C LEU A 67 -7.42 -10.85 -25.53
N ILE A 68 -8.67 -11.32 -25.53
CA ILE A 68 -9.27 -11.99 -26.70
C ILE A 68 -9.34 -11.03 -27.89
N THR A 69 -9.77 -9.77 -27.68
CA THR A 69 -9.80 -8.76 -28.74
C THR A 69 -8.42 -8.59 -29.38
N THR A 70 -7.39 -8.46 -28.55
CA THR A 70 -5.99 -8.34 -28.98
C THR A 70 -5.54 -9.59 -29.74
N GLY A 71 -5.85 -10.79 -29.24
CA GLY A 71 -5.56 -12.05 -29.91
C GLY A 71 -6.20 -12.16 -31.30
N PHE A 72 -7.47 -11.80 -31.44
CA PHE A 72 -8.17 -11.80 -32.74
C PHE A 72 -7.53 -10.83 -33.74
N ILE A 73 -7.09 -9.66 -33.27
CA ILE A 73 -6.41 -8.65 -34.09
C ILE A 73 -5.03 -9.15 -34.54
N LEU A 74 -4.26 -9.77 -33.64
CA LEU A 74 -2.96 -10.38 -33.97
C LEU A 74 -3.13 -11.54 -34.96
N MET A 75 -4.13 -12.40 -34.78
CA MET A 75 -4.43 -13.47 -35.74
C MET A 75 -4.77 -12.93 -37.13
N GLY A 76 -5.52 -11.82 -37.21
CA GLY A 76 -5.81 -11.14 -38.48
C GLY A 76 -4.56 -10.53 -39.14
N PHE A 77 -3.54 -10.17 -38.36
CA PHE A 77 -2.25 -9.71 -38.88
C PHE A 77 -1.45 -10.86 -39.52
N PHE A 78 -1.42 -12.03 -38.89
CA PHE A 78 -0.70 -13.21 -39.42
C PHE A 78 -1.47 -13.99 -40.49
N ASN A 79 -2.80 -13.90 -40.48
CA ASN A 79 -3.68 -14.58 -41.43
C ASN A 79 -4.71 -13.59 -41.99
N PRO A 80 -4.47 -12.99 -43.17
CA PRO A 80 -5.38 -12.02 -43.78
C PRO A 80 -6.80 -12.56 -44.06
N ASN A 81 -6.97 -13.89 -44.13
CA ASN A 81 -8.28 -14.52 -44.29
C ASN A 81 -9.08 -14.58 -42.97
N PHE A 82 -8.43 -14.30 -41.83
CA PHE A 82 -9.04 -14.24 -40.51
C PHE A 82 -9.55 -12.82 -40.22
N ASN A 83 -10.66 -12.43 -40.87
CA ASN A 83 -11.33 -11.15 -40.61
C ASN A 83 -12.70 -11.38 -39.97
N LYS A 84 -12.82 -11.08 -38.67
CA LYS A 84 -14.07 -11.25 -37.90
C LYS A 84 -14.54 -9.91 -37.28
N PRO A 85 -15.00 -8.96 -38.12
CA PRO A 85 -15.27 -7.58 -37.67
C PRO A 85 -16.45 -7.47 -36.71
N ILE A 86 -17.44 -8.36 -36.85
CA ILE A 86 -18.59 -8.45 -35.93
C ILE A 86 -18.13 -8.91 -34.54
N ILE A 87 -17.21 -9.87 -34.48
CA ILE A 87 -16.69 -10.40 -33.21
C ILE A 87 -15.88 -9.33 -32.48
N ILE A 88 -14.92 -8.70 -33.18
CA ILE A 88 -14.09 -7.62 -32.61
C ILE A 88 -14.97 -6.47 -32.10
N ARG A 89 -16.00 -6.10 -32.86
CA ARG A 89 -16.98 -5.07 -32.46
C ARG A 89 -17.69 -5.45 -31.15
N SER A 90 -18.22 -6.66 -31.07
CA SER A 90 -18.95 -7.14 -29.89
C SER A 90 -18.06 -7.22 -28.65
N LEU A 91 -16.81 -7.68 -28.81
CA LEU A 91 -15.84 -7.75 -27.72
C LEU A 91 -15.47 -6.35 -27.19
N LEU A 92 -15.27 -5.36 -28.06
CA LEU A 92 -14.98 -3.98 -27.64
C LEU A 92 -16.14 -3.35 -26.87
N TRP A 93 -17.38 -3.51 -27.33
CA TRP A 93 -18.57 -3.04 -26.61
C TRP A 93 -18.70 -3.71 -25.23
N ALA A 94 -18.51 -5.02 -25.16
CA ALA A 94 -18.53 -5.75 -23.89
C ALA A 94 -17.39 -5.29 -22.96
N SER A 95 -16.18 -5.06 -23.50
CA SER A 95 -15.02 -4.57 -22.72
C SER A 95 -15.29 -3.21 -22.09
N VAL A 96 -15.88 -2.26 -22.84
CA VAL A 96 -16.26 -0.95 -22.31
C VAL A 96 -17.32 -1.09 -21.21
N PHE A 97 -18.36 -1.90 -21.42
CA PHE A 97 -19.43 -2.09 -20.44
C PHE A 97 -18.91 -2.69 -19.13
N PHE A 98 -18.15 -3.78 -19.20
CA PHE A 98 -17.63 -4.44 -18.01
C PHE A 98 -16.51 -3.65 -17.34
N SER A 99 -15.63 -2.97 -18.09
CA SER A 99 -14.63 -2.09 -17.47
C SER A 99 -15.28 -0.93 -16.71
N PHE A 100 -16.37 -0.35 -17.23
CA PHE A 100 -17.14 0.65 -16.49
C PHE A 100 -17.67 0.10 -15.16
N ILE A 101 -18.33 -1.06 -15.18
CA ILE A 101 -18.85 -1.69 -13.96
C ILE A 101 -17.71 -2.04 -12.99
N THR A 102 -16.61 -2.60 -13.48
CA THR A 102 -15.44 -2.94 -12.66
C THR A 102 -14.84 -1.71 -12.00
N ILE A 103 -14.67 -0.60 -12.73
CA ILE A 103 -14.11 0.65 -12.18
C ILE A 103 -15.06 1.26 -11.16
N VAL A 104 -16.36 1.29 -11.43
CA VAL A 104 -17.36 1.78 -10.47
C VAL A 104 -17.39 0.90 -9.23
N ALA A 105 -17.46 -0.43 -9.37
CA ALA A 105 -17.43 -1.35 -8.23
C ALA A 105 -16.11 -1.21 -7.46
N GLY A 106 -14.98 -1.05 -8.15
CA GLY A 106 -13.67 -0.84 -7.53
C GLY A 106 -13.60 0.47 -6.75
N PHE A 107 -14.17 1.54 -7.30
CA PHE A 107 -14.29 2.83 -6.63
C PHE A 107 -15.22 2.79 -5.41
N LEU A 108 -16.33 2.05 -5.50
CA LEU A 108 -17.22 1.79 -4.37
C LEU A 108 -16.51 0.98 -3.27
N LEU A 109 -15.73 -0.03 -3.66
CA LEU A 109 -14.93 -0.85 -2.75
C LEU A 109 -13.83 -0.01 -2.08
N PHE A 110 -13.17 0.86 -2.85
CA PHE A 110 -12.16 1.79 -2.38
C PHE A 110 -12.69 2.70 -1.27
N ILE A 111 -13.85 3.32 -1.48
CA ILE A 111 -14.51 4.18 -0.48
C ILE A 111 -14.95 3.35 0.74
N ALA A 112 -15.43 2.13 0.53
CA ALA A 112 -16.05 1.32 1.57
C ALA A 112 -15.06 0.60 2.51
N GLU A 113 -13.90 0.18 2.02
CA GLU A 113 -12.91 -0.59 2.79
C GLU A 113 -11.70 0.23 3.25
N ALA A 114 -11.76 1.56 3.14
CA ALA A 114 -10.73 2.49 3.60
C ALA A 114 -9.31 2.17 3.08
N TYR A 115 -9.20 1.68 1.84
CA TYR A 115 -7.91 1.54 1.19
C TYR A 115 -7.27 2.93 1.05
N SER A 116 -5.99 3.04 1.40
CA SER A 116 -5.23 4.30 1.32
C SER A 116 -3.80 4.03 0.83
N GLY A 117 -3.17 5.07 0.28
CA GLY A 117 -1.79 5.02 -0.21
C GLY A 117 -1.66 5.00 -1.74
N ASP A 118 -0.43 5.25 -2.21
CA ASP A 118 -0.11 5.45 -3.62
C ASP A 118 -0.43 4.23 -4.48
N MET A 119 -0.30 3.01 -3.95
CA MET A 119 -0.62 1.79 -4.70
C MET A 119 -2.09 1.73 -5.12
N VAL A 120 -3.00 2.15 -4.24
CA VAL A 120 -4.44 2.15 -4.51
C VAL A 120 -4.80 3.25 -5.51
N ASN A 121 -4.18 4.42 -5.36
CA ASN A 121 -4.33 5.53 -6.29
C ASN A 121 -3.80 5.14 -7.68
N ASN A 122 -2.62 4.55 -7.75
CA ASN A 122 -2.01 4.04 -8.98
C ASN A 122 -2.85 2.92 -9.61
N HIS A 123 -3.48 2.06 -8.79
CA HIS A 123 -4.39 1.03 -9.27
C HIS A 123 -5.63 1.65 -9.91
N LEU A 124 -6.25 2.64 -9.25
CA LEU A 124 -7.38 3.40 -9.77
C LEU A 124 -7.01 4.16 -11.04
N ASP A 125 -5.88 4.85 -11.06
CA ASP A 125 -5.37 5.59 -12.22
C ASP A 125 -5.14 4.66 -13.40
N GLY A 126 -4.47 3.53 -13.19
CA GLY A 126 -4.30 2.52 -14.22
C GLY A 126 -5.64 1.94 -14.69
N ALA A 127 -6.62 1.75 -13.79
CA ALA A 127 -7.95 1.27 -14.15
C ALA A 127 -8.68 2.30 -15.03
N LEU A 128 -8.58 3.59 -14.70
CA LEU A 128 -9.13 4.70 -15.49
C LEU A 128 -8.43 4.81 -16.85
N ILE A 129 -7.09 4.72 -16.90
CA ILE A 129 -6.32 4.68 -18.15
C ILE A 129 -6.78 3.50 -19.01
N THR A 130 -7.00 2.33 -18.41
CA THR A 130 -7.52 1.14 -19.09
C THR A 130 -8.92 1.39 -19.66
N GLY A 131 -9.87 1.87 -18.83
CA GLY A 131 -11.25 2.14 -19.25
C GLY A 131 -11.35 3.20 -20.36
N ILE A 132 -10.56 4.28 -20.24
CA ILE A 132 -10.46 5.33 -21.25
C ILE A 132 -9.85 4.77 -22.54
N SER A 133 -8.78 4.00 -22.45
CA SER A 133 -8.10 3.43 -23.62
C SER A 133 -8.99 2.46 -24.39
N ILE A 134 -9.74 1.59 -23.70
CA ILE A 134 -10.72 0.70 -24.31
C ILE A 134 -11.86 1.50 -24.97
N SER A 135 -12.34 2.57 -24.32
CA SER A 135 -13.38 3.45 -24.89
C SER A 135 -12.92 4.18 -26.14
N VAL A 136 -11.68 4.68 -26.14
CA VAL A 136 -11.05 5.29 -27.33
C VAL A 136 -10.89 4.27 -28.45
N CYS A 137 -10.48 3.04 -28.15
CA CYS A 137 -10.42 1.95 -29.13
C CYS A 137 -11.78 1.71 -29.79
N LEU A 138 -12.87 1.65 -29.00
CA LEU A 138 -14.22 1.47 -29.52
C LEU A 138 -14.65 2.64 -30.42
N ILE A 139 -14.38 3.89 -30.01
CA ILE A 139 -14.71 5.08 -30.81
C ILE A 139 -13.97 5.06 -32.15
N ILE A 140 -12.68 4.77 -32.15
CA ILE A 140 -11.88 4.69 -33.40
C ILE A 140 -12.39 3.54 -34.27
N TYR A 141 -12.70 2.39 -33.68
CA TYR A 141 -13.20 1.23 -34.41
C TYR A 141 -14.54 1.51 -35.10
N GLU A 142 -15.52 2.10 -34.40
CA GLU A 142 -16.81 2.50 -34.98
C GLU A 142 -16.65 3.62 -36.01
N SER A 143 -15.72 4.56 -35.80
CA SER A 143 -15.44 5.64 -36.77
C SER A 143 -14.84 5.11 -38.06
N ASN A 144 -13.94 4.13 -37.98
CA ASN A 144 -13.32 3.51 -39.15
C ASN A 144 -14.30 2.65 -39.96
N LEU A 145 -15.31 2.05 -39.31
CA LEU A 145 -16.41 1.34 -39.96
C LEU A 145 -17.29 2.26 -40.85
N HIS A 146 -17.32 3.57 -40.58
CA HIS A 146 -18.23 4.53 -41.22
C HIS A 146 -17.59 5.48 -42.26
N GLN A 147 -16.30 5.28 -42.61
CA GLN A 147 -15.46 5.93 -43.64
C GLN A 147 -14.36 6.92 -43.17
N LYS A 148 -13.19 6.77 -43.82
CA LYS A 148 -12.10 7.75 -44.15
C LYS A 148 -11.19 8.35 -43.07
N LEU A 149 -11.03 7.76 -41.89
CA LEU A 149 -9.88 8.06 -41.04
C LEU A 149 -8.82 6.96 -41.09
N LYS A 150 -7.58 7.32 -41.41
CA LYS A 150 -6.39 6.44 -41.30
C LYS A 150 -6.01 6.28 -39.82
N GLY A 151 -6.95 5.86 -38.98
CA GLY A 151 -6.79 5.75 -37.52
C GLY A 151 -6.09 4.49 -37.04
N GLY A 152 -5.51 3.68 -37.95
CA GLY A 152 -4.91 2.38 -37.61
C GLY A 152 -3.85 2.49 -36.52
N PHE A 153 -2.90 3.43 -36.67
CA PHE A 153 -1.85 3.64 -35.67
C PHE A 153 -2.39 4.04 -34.29
N VAL A 154 -3.34 4.99 -34.26
CA VAL A 154 -3.93 5.47 -32.99
C VAL A 154 -4.72 4.36 -32.30
N PHE A 155 -5.46 3.54 -33.07
CA PHE A 155 -6.13 2.35 -32.52
C PHE A 155 -5.13 1.38 -31.87
N TYR A 156 -4.03 1.04 -32.55
CA TYR A 156 -3.02 0.15 -31.98
C TYR A 156 -2.28 0.76 -30.78
N LEU A 157 -2.07 2.08 -30.78
CA LEU A 157 -1.49 2.80 -29.63
C LEU A 157 -2.38 2.65 -28.40
N PHE A 158 -3.68 2.94 -28.51
CA PHE A 158 -4.61 2.82 -27.39
C PHE A 158 -4.90 1.36 -27.02
N LEU A 159 -4.85 0.42 -27.97
CA LEU A 159 -4.96 -1.00 -27.66
C LEU A 159 -3.73 -1.49 -26.87
N GLY A 160 -2.53 -1.05 -27.26
CA GLY A 160 -1.30 -1.30 -26.53
C GLY A 160 -1.33 -0.67 -25.14
N LEU A 161 -1.76 0.60 -25.04
CA LEU A 161 -1.94 1.30 -23.78
C LEU A 161 -2.95 0.57 -22.89
N ALA A 162 -4.09 0.14 -23.42
CA ALA A 162 -5.10 -0.62 -22.68
C ALA A 162 -4.54 -1.94 -22.13
N ASN A 163 -3.75 -2.69 -22.90
CA ASN A 163 -3.14 -3.94 -22.43
C ASN A 163 -2.02 -3.69 -21.41
N LEU A 164 -1.19 -2.67 -21.62
CA LEU A 164 -0.12 -2.31 -20.68
C LEU A 164 -0.68 -1.78 -19.37
N SER A 165 -1.65 -0.87 -19.43
CA SER A 165 -2.32 -0.35 -18.25
C SER A 165 -3.14 -1.44 -17.57
N LEU A 166 -3.78 -2.34 -18.32
CA LEU A 166 -4.47 -3.48 -17.73
C LEU A 166 -3.48 -4.40 -17.00
N ALA A 167 -2.35 -4.74 -17.61
CA ALA A 167 -1.33 -5.56 -16.96
C ALA A 167 -0.79 -4.89 -15.69
N TYR A 168 -0.51 -3.59 -15.76
CA TYR A 168 -0.09 -2.78 -14.62
C TYR A 168 -1.16 -2.74 -13.51
N THR A 169 -2.41 -2.41 -13.84
CA THR A 169 -3.53 -2.38 -12.91
C THR A 169 -3.85 -3.76 -12.34
N SER A 170 -3.76 -4.82 -13.13
CA SER A 170 -3.92 -6.20 -12.65
C SER A 170 -2.80 -6.60 -11.71
N HIS A 171 -1.56 -6.18 -11.97
CA HIS A 171 -0.45 -6.36 -11.05
C HIS A 171 -0.70 -5.62 -9.74
N LEU A 172 -0.97 -4.31 -9.79
CA LEU A 172 -1.30 -3.52 -8.61
C LEU A 172 -2.52 -4.06 -7.86
N GLY A 173 -3.54 -4.53 -8.57
CA GLY A 173 -4.72 -5.15 -7.97
C GLY A 173 -4.38 -6.42 -7.20
N GLY A 174 -3.52 -7.26 -7.79
CA GLY A 174 -2.96 -8.44 -7.09
C GLY A 174 -2.08 -8.04 -5.91
N SER A 175 -1.29 -6.98 -6.04
CA SER A 175 -0.44 -6.45 -4.95
C SER A 175 -1.26 -5.90 -3.79
N LEU A 176 -2.38 -5.25 -4.08
CA LEU A 176 -3.31 -4.74 -3.07
C LEU A 176 -4.00 -5.86 -2.29
N THR A 177 -4.36 -6.97 -2.96
CA THR A 177 -5.09 -8.07 -2.31
C THR A 177 -4.17 -9.11 -1.68
N HIS A 178 -3.00 -9.34 -2.28
CA HIS A 178 -2.11 -10.45 -1.93
C HIS A 178 -0.68 -10.05 -1.55
N GLY A 179 -0.33 -8.76 -1.61
CA GLY A 179 1.01 -8.23 -1.32
C GLY A 179 1.86 -8.02 -2.57
N GLU A 180 2.79 -7.07 -2.54
CA GLU A 180 3.62 -6.67 -3.71
C GLU A 180 4.32 -7.86 -4.37
N ASP A 181 4.82 -8.79 -3.56
CA ASP A 181 5.54 -9.95 -4.03
C ASP A 181 4.65 -11.12 -4.44
N PHE A 182 3.32 -11.00 -4.45
CA PHE A 182 2.44 -12.16 -4.67
C PHE A 182 2.74 -12.94 -5.96
N LEU A 183 3.05 -12.23 -7.05
CA LEU A 183 3.36 -12.84 -8.34
C LEU A 183 4.82 -13.31 -8.44
N THR A 184 5.74 -12.68 -7.70
CA THR A 184 7.18 -12.95 -7.77
C THR A 184 7.65 -13.94 -6.71
N ALA A 185 6.98 -14.02 -5.56
CA ALA A 185 7.31 -14.91 -4.45
C ALA A 185 7.39 -16.39 -4.86
N PRO A 186 6.47 -16.94 -5.69
CA PRO A 186 6.63 -18.32 -6.17
C PRO A 186 7.85 -18.51 -7.06
N LEU A 187 8.28 -17.47 -7.79
CA LEU A 187 9.47 -17.51 -8.65
C LEU A 187 10.75 -17.39 -7.80
N GLU A 188 10.73 -16.57 -6.75
CA GLU A 188 11.81 -16.44 -5.77
C GLU A 188 12.03 -17.74 -4.99
N ALA A 189 10.95 -18.44 -4.64
CA ALA A 189 11.01 -19.75 -3.97
C ALA A 189 11.66 -20.86 -4.84
N LEU A 190 11.75 -20.68 -6.16
CA LEU A 190 12.47 -21.59 -7.06
C LEU A 190 13.98 -21.33 -7.07
N LEU A 191 14.43 -20.18 -6.56
CA LEU A 191 15.84 -19.87 -6.41
C LEU A 191 16.40 -20.60 -5.18
N PRO A 192 17.61 -21.19 -5.26
CA PRO A 192 18.22 -21.83 -4.11
C PRO A 192 18.39 -20.81 -2.98
N ALA A 193 17.89 -21.15 -1.79
CA ALA A 193 18.12 -20.35 -0.59
C ALA A 193 19.62 -20.14 -0.41
N LYS A 194 20.06 -18.88 -0.34
CA LYS A 194 21.44 -18.57 0.01
C LYS A 194 21.62 -18.96 1.48
N LYS A 195 22.60 -19.82 1.76
CA LYS A 195 22.82 -20.35 3.10
C LYS A 195 23.26 -19.26 4.07
N ILE A 196 22.63 -19.23 5.24
CA ILE A 196 23.06 -18.43 6.38
C ILE A 196 24.16 -19.18 7.13
N ASP A 197 25.13 -18.43 7.66
CA ASP A 197 26.37 -18.95 8.26
C ASP A 197 26.18 -19.61 9.65
N LYS A 198 24.96 -19.60 10.21
CA LYS A 198 24.63 -20.31 11.45
C LYS A 198 24.33 -21.77 11.15
N SER A 199 24.99 -22.70 11.86
CA SER A 199 24.60 -24.10 11.79
C SER A 199 23.20 -24.29 12.37
N PRO A 200 22.37 -25.21 11.85
CA PRO A 200 21.01 -25.43 12.34
C PRO A 200 20.94 -25.60 13.86
N GLU A 201 21.92 -26.26 14.46
CA GLU A 201 22.00 -26.53 15.90
C GLU A 201 22.15 -25.27 16.76
N GLN A 202 22.64 -24.18 16.18
CA GLN A 202 22.85 -22.90 16.86
C GLN A 202 21.68 -21.92 16.68
N MET A 203 20.70 -22.26 15.85
CA MET A 203 19.56 -21.39 15.59
C MET A 203 18.66 -21.29 16.82
N LEU A 204 18.23 -20.07 17.15
CA LEU A 204 17.24 -19.82 18.19
C LEU A 204 15.83 -20.04 17.62
N ILE A 205 15.04 -20.87 18.30
CA ILE A 205 13.65 -21.16 17.91
C ILE A 205 12.85 -19.88 17.77
N TYR A 206 12.96 -18.95 18.72
CA TYR A 206 12.29 -17.66 18.59
C TYR A 206 12.91 -16.78 17.50
N ALA A 207 14.14 -16.32 17.74
CA ALA A 207 14.73 -15.22 16.96
C ALA A 207 15.04 -15.60 15.51
N ASP A 208 15.37 -16.87 15.24
CA ASP A 208 15.71 -17.33 13.91
C ASP A 208 14.47 -17.95 13.20
N MET A 209 13.57 -18.65 13.91
CA MET A 209 12.50 -19.42 13.25
C MET A 209 11.10 -18.81 13.41
N VAL A 210 10.61 -18.66 14.64
CA VAL A 210 9.26 -18.14 14.92
C VAL A 210 9.13 -16.69 14.47
N ALA A 211 10.11 -15.84 14.76
CA ALA A 211 10.10 -14.43 14.34
C ALA A 211 9.98 -14.29 12.82
N THR A 212 10.61 -15.19 12.06
CA THR A 212 10.52 -15.26 10.59
C THR A 212 9.10 -15.60 10.13
N ILE A 213 8.43 -16.57 10.76
CA ILE A 213 7.03 -16.90 10.47
C ILE A 213 6.11 -15.72 10.79
N LEU A 214 6.31 -15.07 11.95
CA LEU A 214 5.51 -13.92 12.37
C LEU A 214 5.69 -12.75 11.40
N ASP A 215 6.92 -12.43 10.99
CA ASP A 215 7.18 -11.33 10.06
C ASP A 215 6.54 -11.59 8.68
N THR A 216 6.64 -12.82 8.18
CA THR A 216 6.12 -13.19 6.86
C THR A 216 4.60 -13.38 6.81
N LYS A 217 3.96 -13.88 7.87
CA LYS A 217 2.53 -14.24 7.87
C LYS A 217 1.64 -13.30 8.67
N CYS A 218 2.17 -12.63 9.69
CA CYS A 218 1.38 -11.94 10.69
C CYS A 218 1.61 -10.42 10.70
N VAL A 219 2.87 -9.97 10.60
CA VAL A 219 3.25 -8.55 10.72
C VAL A 219 2.64 -7.70 9.61
N SER A 220 2.31 -8.25 8.43
CA SER A 220 1.62 -7.48 7.37
C SER A 220 0.26 -6.90 7.80
N CYS A 221 -0.39 -7.49 8.79
CA CYS A 221 -1.68 -7.05 9.35
C CYS A 221 -1.64 -6.69 10.84
N HIS A 222 -0.54 -6.99 11.55
CA HIS A 222 -0.35 -6.77 12.99
C HIS A 222 0.95 -6.01 13.25
N ASN A 223 0.97 -4.76 12.83
CA ASN A 223 2.09 -3.84 12.97
C ASN A 223 1.60 -2.47 13.43
N GLU A 224 2.52 -1.57 13.75
CA GLU A 224 2.21 -0.21 14.24
C GLU A 224 1.40 0.67 13.25
N ASN A 225 1.35 0.33 11.96
CA ASN A 225 0.60 1.05 10.92
C ASN A 225 -0.77 0.43 10.62
N LYS A 226 -0.99 -0.82 11.01
CA LYS A 226 -2.19 -1.60 10.72
C LYS A 226 -2.41 -2.54 11.88
N THR A 227 -3.27 -2.12 12.80
CA THR A 227 -3.68 -2.91 13.96
C THR A 227 -5.18 -3.15 13.93
N LYS A 228 -5.61 -4.39 13.64
CA LYS A 228 -6.93 -4.84 14.10
C LYS A 228 -6.80 -5.25 15.56
N GLY A 229 -7.41 -4.49 16.47
CA GLY A 229 -7.47 -4.81 17.90
C GLY A 229 -6.21 -4.47 18.72
N ASP A 230 -5.39 -3.51 18.27
CA ASP A 230 -4.13 -3.06 18.92
C ASP A 230 -3.10 -4.18 19.20
N LEU A 231 -3.19 -5.29 18.46
CA LEU A 231 -2.24 -6.39 18.59
C LEU A 231 -0.99 -6.12 17.75
N LEU A 232 0.16 -6.02 18.41
CA LEU A 232 1.50 -5.92 17.81
C LEU A 232 2.19 -7.29 17.86
N LEU A 233 2.65 -7.78 16.71
CA LEU A 233 3.38 -9.06 16.60
C LEU A 233 4.83 -8.87 16.11
N ASN A 234 5.34 -7.64 16.20
CA ASN A 234 6.64 -7.22 15.65
C ASN A 234 7.79 -7.27 16.68
N SER A 235 7.53 -7.58 17.96
CA SER A 235 8.57 -7.71 18.97
C SER A 235 8.25 -8.80 19.99
N TYR A 236 9.28 -9.35 20.62
CA TYR A 236 9.14 -10.38 21.66
C TYR A 236 8.27 -9.89 22.82
N MET A 237 8.52 -8.67 23.30
CA MET A 237 7.76 -8.07 24.40
C MET A 237 6.29 -7.92 24.03
N ALA A 238 5.99 -7.42 22.83
CA ALA A 238 4.62 -7.23 22.38
C ALA A 238 3.81 -8.54 22.28
N LEU A 239 4.46 -9.67 21.99
CA LEU A 239 3.81 -10.99 21.96
C LEU A 239 3.29 -11.41 23.33
N LEU A 240 3.97 -10.96 24.39
CA LEU A 240 3.65 -11.27 25.79
C LEU A 240 2.74 -10.22 26.43
N GLU A 241 2.35 -9.18 25.71
CA GLU A 241 1.42 -8.16 26.18
C GLU A 241 -0.02 -8.47 25.75
N ALA A 242 -0.99 -7.97 26.53
CA ALA A 242 -2.42 -8.12 26.21
C ALA A 242 -2.87 -7.06 25.19
N GLY A 243 -3.63 -7.47 24.18
CA GLY A 243 -4.29 -6.55 23.25
C GLY A 243 -5.55 -5.91 23.83
N LYS A 244 -6.32 -5.16 23.00
CA LYS A 244 -7.61 -4.54 23.38
C LYS A 244 -8.65 -5.51 23.95
N SER A 245 -8.54 -6.80 23.62
CA SER A 245 -9.42 -7.87 24.12
C SER A 245 -9.08 -8.31 25.54
N GLU A 246 -8.06 -7.72 26.18
CA GLU A 246 -7.46 -8.15 27.45
C GLU A 246 -6.85 -9.56 27.39
N LYS A 247 -6.72 -10.13 26.18
CA LYS A 247 -6.12 -11.43 25.94
C LYS A 247 -4.72 -11.28 25.35
N HIS A 248 -3.86 -12.19 25.74
CA HIS A 248 -2.46 -12.23 25.30
C HIS A 248 -2.34 -12.98 23.99
N ALA A 249 -1.47 -12.48 23.10
CA ALA A 249 -1.15 -13.17 21.85
C ALA A 249 -0.50 -14.52 22.15
N VAL A 250 0.49 -14.48 23.05
CA VAL A 250 1.25 -15.63 23.53
C VAL A 250 1.15 -15.68 25.05
N VAL A 251 0.71 -16.82 25.57
CA VAL A 251 0.76 -17.18 26.98
C VAL A 251 1.81 -18.28 27.12
N PRO A 252 2.97 -18.01 27.73
CA PRO A 252 4.00 -19.02 27.95
C PRO A 252 3.41 -20.31 28.56
N GLU A 253 3.85 -21.46 28.05
CA GLU A 253 3.44 -22.81 28.48
C GLU A 253 1.98 -23.20 28.16
N ASP A 254 1.12 -22.27 27.69
CA ASP A 254 -0.31 -22.50 27.49
C ASP A 254 -0.77 -22.10 26.07
N THR A 255 -0.72 -23.07 25.15
CA THR A 255 -1.20 -22.88 23.76
C THR A 255 -2.70 -22.66 23.69
N SER A 256 -3.47 -23.15 24.66
CA SER A 256 -4.93 -23.00 24.69
C SER A 256 -5.38 -21.60 25.08
N LYS A 257 -4.55 -20.86 25.84
CA LYS A 257 -4.76 -19.45 26.18
C LYS A 257 -4.01 -18.48 25.28
N SER A 258 -3.13 -18.99 24.43
CA SER A 258 -2.43 -18.20 23.42
C SER A 258 -3.36 -17.96 22.24
N GLU A 259 -3.95 -16.75 22.15
CA GLU A 259 -4.87 -16.42 21.07
C GLU A 259 -4.23 -16.61 19.70
N LEU A 260 -2.92 -16.45 19.57
CA LEU A 260 -2.19 -16.72 18.33
C LEU A 260 -2.47 -18.14 17.80
N ILE A 261 -2.40 -19.17 18.65
CA ILE A 261 -2.66 -20.56 18.25
C ILE A 261 -4.15 -20.81 18.07
N VAL A 262 -4.97 -20.30 18.99
CA VAL A 262 -6.44 -20.48 18.94
C VAL A 262 -6.98 -19.99 17.61
N ARG A 263 -6.56 -18.80 17.14
CA ARG A 263 -7.08 -18.20 15.90
C ARG A 263 -6.59 -18.89 14.63
N VAL A 264 -5.36 -19.41 14.64
CA VAL A 264 -4.78 -20.12 13.49
C VAL A 264 -5.41 -21.50 13.29
N LEU A 265 -5.89 -22.12 14.36
CA LEU A 265 -6.56 -23.42 14.32
C LEU A 265 -8.05 -23.36 14.01
N LEU A 266 -8.63 -22.16 13.86
CA LEU A 266 -10.05 -22.03 13.53
C LEU A 266 -10.35 -22.52 12.09
N PRO A 267 -11.55 -23.07 11.85
CA PRO A 267 -12.00 -23.45 10.50
C PRO A 267 -11.93 -22.29 9.50
N GLU A 268 -11.69 -22.61 8.22
CA GLU A 268 -11.57 -21.61 7.12
C GLU A 268 -12.74 -20.62 7.05
N ASP A 269 -13.94 -21.06 7.40
CA ASP A 269 -15.19 -20.30 7.37
C ASP A 269 -15.49 -19.56 8.68
N HIS A 270 -14.59 -19.59 9.66
CA HIS A 270 -14.79 -18.93 10.95
C HIS A 270 -14.34 -17.46 10.90
N ASP A 271 -15.23 -16.53 11.28
CA ASP A 271 -14.99 -15.08 11.22
C ASP A 271 -13.74 -14.62 12.01
N ASP A 272 -13.46 -15.27 13.14
CA ASP A 272 -12.26 -14.98 13.95
C ASP A 272 -10.97 -15.65 13.46
N ARG A 273 -11.01 -16.49 12.42
CA ARG A 273 -9.80 -17.19 11.92
C ARG A 273 -8.75 -16.18 11.49
N MET A 274 -7.51 -16.47 11.84
CA MET A 274 -6.35 -15.71 11.39
C MET A 274 -5.36 -16.64 10.68
N PRO A 275 -4.88 -16.31 9.48
CA PRO A 275 -5.27 -15.18 8.61
C PRO A 275 -6.76 -15.23 8.19
N PRO A 276 -7.37 -14.11 7.77
CA PRO A 276 -8.77 -14.09 7.33
C PRO A 276 -8.99 -14.89 6.04
N GLU A 277 -10.26 -15.18 5.72
CA GLU A 277 -10.66 -15.88 4.51
C GLU A 277 -10.00 -15.28 3.25
N GLY A 278 -9.48 -16.14 2.37
CA GLY A 278 -8.77 -15.73 1.16
C GLY A 278 -7.26 -15.48 1.34
N LYS A 279 -6.74 -15.48 2.58
CA LYS A 279 -5.29 -15.51 2.84
C LYS A 279 -4.83 -16.93 3.23
N PRO A 280 -3.67 -17.39 2.73
CA PRO A 280 -3.17 -18.72 3.05
C PRO A 280 -2.92 -18.83 4.57
N GLY A 281 -3.47 -19.88 5.17
CA GLY A 281 -3.22 -20.21 6.57
C GLY A 281 -1.78 -20.66 6.81
N LEU A 282 -1.46 -20.89 8.07
CA LEU A 282 -0.18 -21.51 8.43
C LEU A 282 -0.21 -22.99 8.03
N THR A 283 0.92 -23.47 7.54
CA THR A 283 1.14 -24.89 7.29
C THR A 283 1.17 -25.68 8.60
N SER A 284 0.96 -26.99 8.51
CA SER A 284 1.06 -27.88 9.67
C SER A 284 2.42 -27.75 10.37
N ASN A 285 3.50 -27.68 9.61
CA ASN A 285 4.85 -27.54 10.16
C ASN A 285 5.03 -26.19 10.90
N GLU A 286 4.53 -25.07 10.34
CA GLU A 286 4.57 -23.75 10.98
C GLU A 286 3.77 -23.74 12.29
N ILE A 287 2.59 -24.38 12.31
CA ILE A 287 1.78 -24.54 13.52
C ILE A 287 2.51 -25.38 14.57
N THR A 288 3.19 -26.46 14.16
CA THR A 288 3.99 -27.30 15.05
C THR A 288 5.13 -26.51 15.68
N LEU A 289 5.88 -25.72 14.90
CA LEU A 289 6.96 -24.87 15.41
C LEU A 289 6.44 -23.84 16.43
N LEU A 290 5.35 -23.13 16.12
CA LEU A 290 4.75 -22.16 17.03
C LEU A 290 4.25 -22.81 18.32
N SER A 291 3.55 -23.94 18.19
CA SER A 291 3.02 -24.69 19.33
C SER A 291 4.16 -25.19 20.22
N TYR A 292 5.21 -25.75 19.63
CA TYR A 292 6.39 -26.21 20.34
C TYR A 292 7.08 -25.07 21.10
N TRP A 293 7.29 -23.92 20.46
CA TRP A 293 7.89 -22.76 21.10
C TRP A 293 7.07 -22.26 22.30
N ILE A 294 5.75 -22.14 22.15
CA ILE A 294 4.85 -21.69 23.22
C ILE A 294 4.85 -22.69 24.39
N THR A 295 4.75 -23.99 24.11
CA THR A 295 4.80 -25.04 25.14
C THR A 295 6.12 -25.03 25.92
N ASN A 296 7.23 -24.63 25.30
CA ASN A 296 8.53 -24.49 25.96
C ASN A 296 8.75 -23.07 26.55
N GLY A 297 7.70 -22.50 27.12
CA GLY A 297 7.75 -21.23 27.84
C GLY A 297 7.91 -19.99 26.96
N ALA A 298 7.66 -20.10 25.65
CA ALA A 298 7.85 -19.02 24.69
C ALA A 298 9.24 -18.34 24.84
N SER A 299 10.28 -19.14 25.11
CA SER A 299 11.60 -18.61 25.44
C SER A 299 12.28 -17.96 24.22
N ASP A 300 12.93 -16.82 24.47
CA ASP A 300 13.82 -16.13 23.53
C ASP A 300 15.19 -16.82 23.37
N THR A 301 15.54 -17.76 24.26
CA THR A 301 16.85 -18.44 24.30
C THR A 301 16.84 -19.91 23.86
N LEU A 302 15.66 -20.49 23.62
CA LEU A 302 15.51 -21.89 23.19
C LEU A 302 16.19 -22.11 21.83
N LYS A 303 17.03 -23.14 21.71
CA LYS A 303 17.73 -23.46 20.45
C LYS A 303 17.07 -24.64 19.74
N TYR A 304 17.24 -24.68 18.43
CA TYR A 304 16.89 -25.82 17.59
C TYR A 304 17.62 -27.10 18.03
N GLY A 305 18.88 -26.98 18.44
CA GLY A 305 19.64 -28.11 18.99
C GLY A 305 19.09 -28.68 20.31
N ASP A 306 18.18 -27.96 20.98
CA ASP A 306 17.56 -28.41 22.24
C ASP A 306 16.28 -29.25 21.99
N ILE A 307 15.88 -29.46 20.72
CA ILE A 307 14.71 -30.28 20.37
C ILE A 307 15.04 -31.77 20.54
N GLU A 308 14.51 -32.40 21.57
CA GLU A 308 14.68 -33.84 21.82
C GLU A 308 13.73 -34.73 21.00
N ASN A 309 12.55 -34.21 20.62
CA ASN A 309 11.52 -34.98 19.93
C ASN A 309 11.82 -35.08 18.42
N GLN A 310 12.09 -36.30 17.93
CA GLN A 310 12.43 -36.57 16.53
C GLN A 310 11.30 -36.27 15.53
N GLU A 311 10.04 -36.42 15.92
CA GLU A 311 8.89 -36.11 15.06
C GLU A 311 8.77 -34.59 14.86
N ILE A 312 8.88 -33.83 15.96
CA ILE A 312 8.90 -32.36 15.92
C ILE A 312 10.12 -31.86 15.15
N LEU A 313 11.28 -32.49 15.35
CA LEU A 313 12.50 -32.15 14.63
C LEU A 313 12.34 -32.35 13.11
N ALA A 314 11.71 -33.43 12.66
CA ALA A 314 11.47 -33.68 11.24
C ALA A 314 10.48 -32.65 10.62
N GLU A 315 9.44 -32.27 11.35
CA GLU A 315 8.50 -31.24 10.90
C GLU A 315 9.16 -29.86 10.80
N ILE A 316 9.95 -29.49 11.82
CA ILE A 316 10.70 -28.23 11.83
C ILE A 316 11.82 -28.25 10.78
N GLU A 317 12.49 -29.38 10.55
CA GLU A 317 13.50 -29.55 9.50
C GLU A 317 12.89 -29.33 8.10
N GLY A 318 11.64 -29.76 7.91
CA GLY A 318 10.87 -29.50 6.69
C GLY A 318 10.64 -28.01 6.41
N LEU A 319 10.65 -27.15 7.43
CA LEU A 319 10.56 -25.69 7.28
C LEU A 319 11.89 -25.04 6.93
N MET A 320 13.01 -25.72 7.10
CA MET A 320 14.33 -25.09 6.99
C MET A 320 14.59 -24.41 5.64
N PRO A 321 14.18 -24.95 4.48
CA PRO A 321 14.33 -24.23 3.22
C PRO A 321 13.54 -22.93 3.17
N GLU A 322 12.30 -22.92 3.68
CA GLU A 322 11.44 -21.74 3.72
C GLU A 322 11.95 -20.71 4.72
N ILE A 323 12.35 -21.16 5.92
CA ILE A 323 12.95 -20.31 6.96
C ILE A 323 14.26 -19.73 6.45
N GLN A 324 15.15 -20.51 5.84
CA GLN A 324 16.42 -19.99 5.30
C GLN A 324 16.19 -19.01 4.15
N HIS A 325 15.21 -19.27 3.29
CA HIS A 325 14.86 -18.34 2.22
C HIS A 325 14.31 -17.02 2.77
N ALA A 326 13.37 -17.08 3.70
CA ALA A 326 12.79 -15.91 4.34
C ALA A 326 13.83 -15.15 5.18
N GLN A 327 14.66 -15.85 5.95
CA GLN A 327 15.78 -15.24 6.68
C GLN A 327 16.82 -14.64 5.73
N TYR A 328 17.09 -15.26 4.58
CA TYR A 328 17.99 -14.67 3.59
C TYR A 328 17.41 -13.38 3.03
N LYS A 329 16.12 -13.38 2.68
CA LYS A 329 15.42 -12.17 2.25
C LYS A 329 15.47 -11.08 3.32
N ILE A 330 15.14 -11.42 4.57
CA ILE A 330 15.25 -10.51 5.72
C ILE A 330 16.68 -10.01 5.90
N LEU A 331 17.69 -10.88 5.73
CA LEU A 331 19.09 -10.52 5.85
C LEU A 331 19.53 -9.61 4.69
N GLU A 332 19.11 -9.89 3.47
CA GLU A 332 19.37 -9.08 2.28
C GLU A 332 18.70 -7.71 2.40
N GLU A 333 17.44 -7.66 2.83
CA GLU A 333 16.72 -6.43 3.16
C GLU A 333 17.43 -5.67 4.28
N LYS A 334 17.92 -6.37 5.30
CA LYS A 334 18.69 -5.78 6.40
C LYS A 334 20.07 -5.30 5.95
N GLU A 335 20.75 -6.01 5.07
CA GLU A 335 22.02 -5.62 4.47
C GLU A 335 21.83 -4.39 3.57
N ALA A 336 20.78 -4.39 2.74
CA ALA A 336 20.39 -3.25 1.92
C ALA A 336 19.99 -2.05 2.79
N PHE A 337 19.22 -2.27 3.86
CA PHE A 337 18.86 -1.25 4.83
C PHE A 337 20.10 -0.70 5.54
N ASN A 338 21.03 -1.55 5.97
CA ASN A 338 22.27 -1.12 6.60
C ASN A 338 23.18 -0.38 5.63
N ALA A 339 23.25 -0.80 4.37
CA ALA A 339 23.99 -0.09 3.33
C ALA A 339 23.37 1.29 3.06
N ALA A 340 22.05 1.36 2.95
CA ALA A 340 21.30 2.61 2.84
C ALA A 340 21.51 3.48 4.08
N LEU A 341 21.49 2.91 5.28
CA LEU A 341 21.76 3.63 6.53
C LEU A 341 23.19 4.20 6.53
N GLN A 342 24.18 3.42 6.11
CA GLN A 342 25.56 3.90 6.00
C GLN A 342 25.68 5.03 4.99
N GLU A 343 25.08 4.88 3.81
CA GLU A 343 25.03 5.94 2.79
C GLU A 343 24.36 7.20 3.33
N LEU A 344 23.19 7.06 3.94
CA LEU A 344 22.45 8.12 4.60
C LEU A 344 23.23 8.76 5.74
N GLN A 345 24.01 7.99 6.50
CA GLN A 345 24.89 8.51 7.54
C GLN A 345 26.05 9.30 6.94
N GLU A 346 26.59 8.90 5.79
CA GLU A 346 27.60 9.68 5.07
C GLU A 346 27.01 10.97 4.50
N ILE A 347 25.82 10.92 3.89
CA ILE A 347 25.07 12.10 3.46
C ILE A 347 24.80 13.00 4.68
N GLY A 348 24.33 12.43 5.78
CA GLY A 348 24.06 13.13 7.03
C GLY A 348 25.30 13.76 7.64
N LYS A 349 26.47 13.12 7.56
CA LYS A 349 27.75 13.72 7.96
C LYS A 349 28.09 14.95 7.12
N GLN A 350 27.82 14.94 5.82
CA GLN A 350 28.06 16.08 4.93
C GLN A 350 27.09 17.24 5.20
N VAL A 351 25.83 16.91 5.44
CA VAL A 351 24.73 17.87 5.65
C VAL A 351 24.66 18.40 7.09
N GLY A 352 25.20 17.65 8.06
CA GLY A 352 25.16 18.00 9.48
C GLY A 352 23.94 17.48 10.25
N VAL A 353 23.33 16.40 9.75
CA VAL A 353 22.28 15.64 10.45
C VAL A 353 22.81 14.28 10.88
N GLU A 354 22.17 13.70 11.89
CA GLU A 354 22.37 12.32 12.32
C GLU A 354 21.22 11.48 11.79
N ILE A 355 21.56 10.41 11.08
CA ILE A 355 20.60 9.41 10.62
C ILE A 355 20.77 8.15 11.45
N SER A 356 19.65 7.67 11.99
CA SER A 356 19.57 6.43 12.75
C SER A 356 18.48 5.53 12.18
N ALA A 357 18.56 4.24 12.48
CA ALA A 357 17.41 3.38 12.28
C ALA A 357 16.28 3.82 13.21
N ASP A 358 15.03 3.69 12.73
CA ASP A 358 13.87 3.84 13.59
C ASP A 358 13.50 2.50 14.22
N GLU A 359 13.95 2.32 15.47
CA GLU A 359 13.71 1.11 16.27
C GLU A 359 12.22 0.79 16.50
N LEU A 360 11.34 1.80 16.49
CA LEU A 360 9.89 1.57 16.65
C LEU A 360 9.35 0.84 15.41
N THR A 361 9.89 1.17 14.25
CA THR A 361 9.43 0.65 12.96
C THR A 361 10.06 -0.70 12.58
N ASN A 362 10.56 -1.45 13.56
CA ASN A 362 11.34 -2.67 13.33
C ASN A 362 12.53 -2.45 12.37
N ASN A 363 13.17 -1.28 12.45
CA ASN A 363 14.28 -0.88 11.57
C ASN A 363 13.92 -0.94 10.07
N LYS A 364 12.67 -0.64 9.70
CA LYS A 364 12.25 -0.51 8.29
C LYS A 364 12.40 0.92 7.79
N TYR A 365 12.44 1.89 8.69
CA TYR A 365 12.54 3.31 8.39
C TYR A 365 13.69 3.99 9.12
N PHE A 366 13.98 5.21 8.71
CA PHE A 366 15.06 6.04 9.21
C PHE A 366 14.49 7.18 10.07
N GLY A 367 15.20 7.45 11.14
CA GLY A 367 15.12 8.69 11.91
C GLY A 367 16.18 9.67 11.41
N MET A 368 15.81 10.94 11.29
CA MET A 368 16.75 12.04 11.10
C MET A 368 16.64 12.98 12.29
N LYS A 369 17.79 13.40 12.84
CA LYS A 369 17.84 14.48 13.82
C LYS A 369 19.00 15.42 13.59
N MET A 370 18.85 16.64 14.06
CA MET A 370 19.94 17.62 14.06
C MET A 370 21.04 17.17 15.01
N LYS A 371 22.30 17.34 14.59
CA LYS A 371 23.44 17.18 15.50
C LYS A 371 23.49 18.34 16.48
N PHE A 372 24.16 18.13 17.61
CA PHE A 372 24.53 19.21 18.52
C PHE A 372 26.04 19.49 18.42
N PRO A 373 26.48 20.74 18.16
CA PRO A 373 25.66 21.92 17.83
C PRO A 373 24.99 21.80 16.44
N PRO A 374 23.83 22.44 16.22
CA PRO A 374 23.09 22.33 14.96
C PRO A 374 23.88 22.93 13.79
N ALA A 375 23.97 22.16 12.70
CA ALA A 375 24.48 22.64 11.43
C ALA A 375 23.43 23.55 10.74
N PRO A 376 23.83 24.45 9.83
CA PRO A 376 22.90 25.27 9.06
C PRO A 376 22.24 24.44 7.96
N VAL A 377 21.30 23.58 8.34
CA VAL A 377 20.49 22.76 7.42
C VAL A 377 19.31 23.60 6.93
N GLY A 378 19.23 23.86 5.62
CA GLY A 378 18.12 24.51 4.95
C GLY A 378 17.40 23.57 3.98
N ASN A 379 16.56 24.14 3.10
CA ASN A 379 15.70 23.35 2.21
C ASN A 379 16.48 22.54 1.18
N GLU A 380 17.63 23.05 0.71
CA GLU A 380 18.46 22.38 -0.30
C GLU A 380 19.10 21.11 0.26
N GLU A 381 19.56 21.17 1.51
CA GLU A 381 20.17 20.05 2.21
C GLU A 381 19.20 18.86 2.36
N ILE A 382 17.90 19.13 2.55
CA ILE A 382 16.87 18.09 2.61
C ILE A 382 16.75 17.32 1.28
N LYS A 383 17.02 17.96 0.14
CA LYS A 383 16.96 17.30 -1.18
C LYS A 383 18.02 16.22 -1.35
N ALA A 384 19.12 16.28 -0.60
CA ALA A 384 20.13 15.21 -0.61
C ALA A 384 19.55 13.84 -0.20
N PHE A 385 18.42 13.85 0.50
CA PHE A 385 17.70 12.67 0.97
C PHE A 385 16.53 12.27 0.06
N SER A 386 16.33 12.90 -1.10
CA SER A 386 15.11 12.75 -1.90
C SER A 386 14.84 11.31 -2.35
N VAL A 387 15.90 10.54 -2.59
CA VAL A 387 15.80 9.12 -2.96
C VAL A 387 15.25 8.28 -1.78
N TYR A 388 15.49 8.74 -0.54
CA TYR A 388 15.14 8.03 0.68
C TYR A 388 13.89 8.58 1.38
N PHE A 389 13.21 9.59 0.82
CA PHE A 389 12.00 10.16 1.44
C PHE A 389 10.94 9.11 1.81
N PRO A 390 10.65 8.09 0.98
CA PRO A 390 9.71 7.03 1.35
C PRO A 390 10.08 6.24 2.61
N TYR A 391 11.33 6.34 3.07
CA TYR A 391 11.87 5.56 4.17
C TYR A 391 12.08 6.35 5.46
N PHE A 392 11.63 7.60 5.54
CA PHE A 392 11.71 8.38 6.78
C PHE A 392 10.41 8.34 7.58
N SER A 393 10.52 7.96 8.85
CA SER A 393 9.38 7.88 9.79
C SER A 393 9.44 8.89 10.92
N ARG A 394 10.64 9.38 11.26
CA ARG A 394 10.84 10.38 12.30
C ARG A 394 11.84 11.43 11.84
N LEU A 395 11.41 12.69 11.82
CA LEU A 395 12.29 13.82 11.52
C LEU A 395 12.30 14.81 12.68
N SER A 396 13.49 15.15 13.13
CA SER A 396 13.77 16.29 13.98
C SER A 396 14.69 17.24 13.23
N LEU A 397 14.11 18.33 12.75
CA LEU A 397 14.81 19.46 12.12
C LEU A 397 14.84 20.65 13.08
N ALA A 398 14.84 20.36 14.38
CA ALA A 398 14.78 21.38 15.43
C ALA A 398 15.96 22.36 15.32
N SER A 399 15.66 23.65 15.39
CA SER A 399 16.65 24.74 15.25
C SER A 399 17.41 24.75 13.90
N SER A 400 16.84 24.15 12.85
CA SER A 400 17.35 24.26 11.48
C SER A 400 16.85 25.53 10.78
N GLY A 401 17.43 25.85 9.63
CA GLY A 401 17.11 27.03 8.82
C GLY A 401 15.96 26.85 7.82
N ILE A 402 15.22 25.75 7.89
CA ILE A 402 14.14 25.44 6.95
C ILE A 402 12.94 26.40 7.09
N ASP A 403 12.19 26.54 6.00
CA ASP A 403 10.93 27.28 5.91
C ASP A 403 9.83 26.43 5.24
N ASP A 404 8.68 27.03 4.95
CA ASP A 404 7.49 26.36 4.43
C ASP A 404 7.71 25.62 3.09
N ASP A 405 8.69 26.01 2.27
CA ASP A 405 9.03 25.29 1.04
C ASP A 405 9.60 23.90 1.33
N ALA A 406 10.27 23.71 2.48
CA ALA A 406 10.70 22.38 2.91
C ALA A 406 9.52 21.45 3.12
N LEU A 407 8.35 21.95 3.55
CA LEU A 407 7.18 21.10 3.81
C LEU A 407 6.68 20.39 2.55
N PHE A 408 6.89 20.97 1.36
CA PHE A 408 6.64 20.29 0.10
C PHE A 408 7.57 19.09 -0.14
N LEU A 409 8.81 19.15 0.33
CA LEU A 409 9.74 18.02 0.29
C LEU A 409 9.37 16.98 1.35
N LEU A 410 9.04 17.42 2.56
CA LEU A 410 8.66 16.53 3.67
C LEU A 410 7.34 15.79 3.39
N ALA A 411 6.42 16.39 2.63
CA ALA A 411 5.19 15.74 2.16
C ALA A 411 5.44 14.51 1.29
N LYS A 412 6.66 14.37 0.73
CA LYS A 412 7.07 13.18 -0.04
C LYS A 412 7.58 12.03 0.85
N MET A 413 7.47 12.17 2.16
CA MET A 413 7.81 11.14 3.16
C MET A 413 6.53 10.49 3.67
N PRO A 414 5.87 9.60 2.90
CA PRO A 414 4.57 9.02 3.26
C PRO A 414 4.58 8.28 4.60
N GLN A 415 5.75 7.82 5.06
CA GLN A 415 5.92 7.06 6.29
C GLN A 415 6.17 7.94 7.52
N LEU A 416 6.15 9.26 7.37
CA LEU A 416 6.44 10.22 8.44
C LEU A 416 5.35 10.18 9.52
N ARG A 417 5.75 9.80 10.73
CA ARG A 417 4.89 9.73 11.93
C ARG A 417 5.10 10.88 12.89
N ARG A 418 6.37 11.26 13.09
CA ARG A 418 6.74 12.34 14.00
C ARG A 418 7.59 13.36 13.26
N LEU A 419 7.14 14.60 13.29
CA LEU A 419 7.83 15.72 12.67
C LEU A 419 8.05 16.84 13.69
N ILE A 420 9.31 17.07 14.02
CA ILE A 420 9.73 18.09 14.98
C ILE A 420 10.40 19.24 14.23
N LEU A 421 9.71 20.37 14.20
CA LEU A 421 10.09 21.61 13.51
C LEU A 421 10.33 22.75 14.50
N GLN A 422 10.58 22.41 15.77
CA GLN A 422 10.77 23.37 16.84
C GLN A 422 11.87 24.39 16.46
N LYS A 423 11.66 25.68 16.72
CA LYS A 423 12.64 26.76 16.47
C LYS A 423 13.10 26.86 15.01
N THR A 424 12.21 26.62 14.04
CA THR A 424 12.45 26.82 12.59
C THR A 424 11.74 28.07 12.07
N ASN A 425 11.87 28.39 10.78
CA ASN A 425 11.24 29.57 10.16
C ASN A 425 9.82 29.30 9.61
N ILE A 426 9.18 28.20 10.03
CA ILE A 426 7.86 27.77 9.53
C ILE A 426 6.77 28.74 10.00
N ASN A 427 6.15 29.45 9.06
CA ASN A 427 5.05 30.38 9.30
C ASN A 427 3.66 29.72 9.14
N GLY A 428 3.61 28.52 8.57
CA GLY A 428 2.43 27.67 8.42
C GLY A 428 1.79 27.67 7.03
N GLU A 429 2.26 28.47 6.07
CA GLU A 429 1.79 28.48 4.67
C GLU A 429 1.95 27.12 3.97
N GLY A 430 2.94 26.33 4.39
CA GLY A 430 3.23 25.00 3.83
C GLY A 430 2.51 23.84 4.52
N LEU A 431 1.77 24.08 5.61
CA LEU A 431 1.00 23.02 6.31
C LEU A 431 0.05 22.24 5.39
N PRO A 432 -0.61 22.84 4.37
CA PRO A 432 -1.45 22.10 3.43
C PRO A 432 -0.73 20.96 2.69
N TYR A 433 0.61 20.99 2.57
CA TYR A 433 1.35 19.89 1.95
C TYR A 433 1.40 18.63 2.83
N LEU A 434 1.31 18.79 4.15
CA LEU A 434 1.45 17.68 5.10
C LEU A 434 0.12 17.01 5.45
N LYS A 435 -1.03 17.63 5.13
CA LYS A 435 -2.35 17.16 5.58
C LYS A 435 -2.71 15.76 5.08
N ASP A 436 -2.15 15.37 3.94
CA ASP A 436 -2.40 14.09 3.26
C ASP A 436 -1.37 13.00 3.66
N LEU A 437 -0.43 13.31 4.55
CA LEU A 437 0.48 12.31 5.09
C LEU A 437 -0.30 11.25 5.90
N PRO A 438 -0.27 9.97 5.47
CA PRO A 438 -1.16 8.94 6.00
C PRO A 438 -0.80 8.49 7.42
N HIS A 439 0.42 8.77 7.88
CA HIS A 439 0.93 8.27 9.15
C HIS A 439 1.34 9.37 10.14
N LEU A 440 1.17 10.66 9.79
CA LEU A 440 1.63 11.78 10.62
C LEU A 440 0.74 11.92 11.87
N GLU A 441 1.28 11.51 13.01
CA GLU A 441 0.61 11.46 14.31
C GLU A 441 1.06 12.61 15.23
N GLU A 442 2.31 13.05 15.11
CA GLU A 442 2.91 14.05 15.99
C GLU A 442 3.60 15.16 15.18
N LEU A 443 3.21 16.40 15.43
CA LEU A 443 3.79 17.60 14.81
C LEU A 443 4.19 18.62 15.89
N ASN A 444 5.48 18.94 15.98
CA ASN A 444 5.96 19.95 16.91
C ASN A 444 6.35 21.23 16.17
N LEU A 445 5.56 22.29 16.36
CA LEU A 445 5.75 23.64 15.81
C LEU A 445 6.16 24.65 16.91
N SER A 446 6.68 24.17 18.03
CA SER A 446 7.01 25.06 19.16
C SER A 446 8.07 26.08 18.74
N PHE A 447 7.89 27.33 19.18
CA PHE A 447 8.79 28.45 18.87
C PHE A 447 8.98 28.74 17.36
N THR A 448 7.98 28.45 16.52
CA THR A 448 7.97 28.90 15.12
C THR A 448 7.16 30.20 14.97
N PRO A 449 7.37 31.01 13.90
CA PRO A 449 6.62 32.23 13.64
C PRO A 449 5.22 31.96 13.04
N LEU A 450 4.46 31.01 13.61
CA LEU A 450 3.18 30.56 13.09
C LEU A 450 2.10 31.65 13.15
N ASP A 451 1.38 31.87 12.05
CA ASP A 451 0.24 32.81 11.99
C ASP A 451 -1.10 32.15 12.41
N ASP A 452 -2.00 32.96 12.97
CA ASP A 452 -3.35 32.54 13.39
C ASP A 452 -4.15 31.88 12.24
N GLY A 453 -4.05 32.44 11.03
CA GLY A 453 -4.77 31.97 9.86
C GLY A 453 -4.23 30.63 9.36
N ASN A 454 -2.91 30.48 9.35
CA ASN A 454 -2.25 29.27 8.89
C ASN A 454 -2.45 28.08 9.83
N LEU A 455 -2.62 28.32 11.14
CA LEU A 455 -2.92 27.27 12.10
C LEU A 455 -4.22 26.51 11.78
N LEU A 456 -5.19 27.17 11.11
CA LEU A 456 -6.46 26.53 10.74
C LEU A 456 -6.30 25.36 9.76
N TYR A 457 -5.18 25.26 9.04
CA TYR A 457 -4.89 24.11 8.18
C TYR A 457 -4.80 22.78 8.94
N LEU A 458 -4.53 22.82 10.25
CA LEU A 458 -4.55 21.61 11.09
C LEU A 458 -5.92 20.92 11.15
N LEU A 459 -7.01 21.64 10.82
CA LEU A 459 -8.35 21.05 10.70
C LEU A 459 -8.41 19.94 9.64
N ASP A 460 -7.61 20.04 8.58
CA ASP A 460 -7.62 19.10 7.44
C ASP A 460 -6.77 17.84 7.67
N PHE A 461 -5.93 17.79 8.71
CA PHE A 461 -5.03 16.65 8.96
C PHE A 461 -5.81 15.43 9.46
N LYS A 462 -5.77 14.31 8.74
CA LYS A 462 -6.64 13.17 9.08
C LYS A 462 -6.16 12.35 10.28
N ASN A 463 -4.84 12.21 10.44
CA ASN A 463 -4.24 11.28 11.40
C ASN A 463 -3.46 11.98 12.53
N LEU A 464 -3.43 13.32 12.55
CA LEU A 464 -2.65 14.08 13.53
C LEU A 464 -3.28 13.99 14.92
N GLN A 465 -2.56 13.39 15.86
CA GLN A 465 -2.99 13.14 17.23
C GLN A 465 -2.42 14.18 18.20
N LYS A 466 -1.18 14.63 18.00
CA LYS A 466 -0.47 15.53 18.90
C LYS A 466 0.12 16.70 18.15
N VAL A 467 -0.14 17.91 18.64
CA VAL A 467 0.51 19.12 18.15
C VAL A 467 1.09 19.94 19.29
N TYR A 468 2.38 20.27 19.19
CA TYR A 468 3.04 21.16 20.15
C TYR A 468 3.11 22.57 19.59
N LEU A 469 2.56 23.54 20.32
CA LEU A 469 2.46 24.95 19.91
C LEU A 469 3.13 25.91 20.91
N PHE A 470 3.96 25.39 21.82
CA PHE A 470 4.55 26.20 22.89
C PHE A 470 5.44 27.31 22.32
N GLY A 471 5.26 28.53 22.81
CA GLY A 471 6.06 29.69 22.40
C GLY A 471 5.80 30.19 20.98
N THR A 472 4.70 29.77 20.33
CA THR A 472 4.22 30.38 19.08
C THR A 472 3.45 31.68 19.35
N PRO A 473 3.35 32.62 18.38
CA PRO A 473 2.61 33.87 18.56
C PRO A 473 1.09 33.71 18.36
N VAL A 474 0.59 32.48 18.19
CA VAL A 474 -0.83 32.16 17.99
C VAL A 474 -1.64 32.61 19.19
N LYS A 475 -2.79 33.25 18.92
CA LYS A 475 -3.68 33.71 19.97
C LYS A 475 -4.39 32.53 20.70
N PRO A 476 -4.56 32.61 22.03
CA PRO A 476 -5.28 31.59 22.80
C PRO A 476 -6.70 31.29 22.28
N GLU A 477 -7.39 32.29 21.72
CA GLU A 477 -8.72 32.12 21.14
C GLU A 477 -8.72 31.20 19.91
N VAL A 478 -7.65 31.24 19.11
CA VAL A 478 -7.49 30.36 17.93
C VAL A 478 -7.18 28.94 18.36
N ILE A 479 -6.31 28.77 19.37
CA ILE A 479 -6.02 27.46 19.98
C ILE A 479 -7.30 26.83 20.55
N ALA A 480 -8.09 27.62 21.28
CA ALA A 480 -9.37 27.17 21.83
C ALA A 480 -10.38 26.81 20.72
N ALA A 481 -10.41 27.58 19.62
CA ALA A 481 -11.22 27.27 18.46
C ALA A 481 -10.78 25.98 17.78
N LEU A 482 -9.47 25.76 17.62
CA LEU A 482 -8.92 24.53 17.04
C LEU A 482 -9.26 23.30 17.89
N GLN A 483 -9.04 23.36 19.21
CA GLN A 483 -9.40 22.27 20.14
C GLN A 483 -10.89 21.92 20.07
N LYS A 484 -11.75 22.94 19.92
CA LYS A 484 -13.20 22.74 19.83
C LYS A 484 -13.61 22.01 18.54
N HIS A 485 -12.93 22.26 17.42
CA HIS A 485 -13.27 21.67 16.12
C HIS A 485 -12.52 20.37 15.84
N LYS A 486 -11.45 20.07 16.60
CA LYS A 486 -10.67 18.84 16.49
C LYS A 486 -10.36 18.26 17.89
N PRO A 487 -11.38 17.78 18.62
CA PRO A 487 -11.24 17.38 20.01
C PRO A 487 -10.33 16.17 20.22
N ASP A 488 -10.18 15.33 19.21
CA ASP A 488 -9.33 14.13 19.24
C ASP A 488 -7.83 14.43 19.04
N MET A 489 -7.49 15.68 18.68
CA MET A 489 -6.11 16.16 18.60
C MET A 489 -5.72 16.82 19.92
N GLU A 490 -4.69 16.29 20.56
CA GLU A 490 -4.07 16.82 21.77
C GLU A 490 -3.19 18.03 21.41
N ILE A 491 -3.59 19.22 21.85
CA ILE A 491 -2.78 20.43 21.73
C ILE A 491 -1.96 20.63 23.00
N ILE A 492 -0.63 20.61 22.84
CA ILE A 492 0.32 20.69 23.94
C ILE A 492 1.00 22.06 23.94
N LEU A 493 0.90 22.77 25.07
CA LEU A 493 1.46 24.10 25.29
C LEU A 493 2.65 24.06 26.25
N GLU A 494 3.36 22.93 26.28
CA GLU A 494 4.60 22.73 27.01
C GLU A 494 5.74 22.53 26.02
N GLU A 495 6.97 22.75 26.46
CA GLU A 495 8.15 22.52 25.62
C GLU A 495 8.18 21.05 25.20
N GLY A 496 7.96 20.81 23.91
CA GLY A 496 7.91 19.46 23.36
C GLY A 496 9.27 18.74 23.45
N PRO A 497 9.27 17.42 23.24
CA PRO A 497 10.49 16.62 23.34
C PRO A 497 11.56 17.11 22.35
N PHE A 498 12.77 17.32 22.86
CA PHE A 498 13.98 17.43 22.04
C PHE A 498 14.41 16.02 21.67
N TYR A 499 13.88 15.53 20.56
CA TYR A 499 14.30 14.27 19.99
C TYR A 499 15.81 14.22 19.74
#